data_AF-A0AAW4QAL3-F1
#
_entry.id   AF-A0AAW4QAL3-F1
#
_cell.length_a   1.000
_cell.length_b   1.000
_cell.length_c   1.000
_cell.angle_alpha   90.00
_cell.angle_beta   90.00
_cell.angle_gamma   90.00
#
_symmetry.space_group_name_H-M   'P 1'
#
loop_
_entity.id
_entity.type
_entity.pdbx_description
1 polymer ?
#
loop_
_entity_poly.entity_id
_entity_poly.type
_entity_poly.pdbx_seq_one_letter_code
_entity_poly.pdbx_strand_id
1 'polypeptide(L)' 'MDEKAFTEGDSATAAEIALLERCKALLQDGQRVEAVKTYRSATGASLHEAQRALGIR' A
#
# COMPACT_ATOMS: atom_id res chain seq x y z
N MET A 1 10.69 -22.29 17.84
CA MET A 1 9.50 -21.45 17.64
C MET A 1 10.00 -20.11 17.19
N ASP A 2 9.89 -19.97 15.87
CA ASP A 2 9.94 -18.77 15.04
C ASP A 2 11.23 -17.94 15.04
N GLU A 3 11.87 -18.09 13.89
CA GLU A 3 13.19 -17.68 13.46
C GLU A 3 13.27 -16.17 13.23
N LYS A 4 14.45 -15.62 13.52
CA LYS A 4 14.80 -14.20 13.47
C LYS A 4 14.43 -13.52 12.15
N ALA A 5 13.98 -12.27 12.22
CA ALA A 5 14.22 -11.30 11.16
C ALA A 5 14.63 -9.95 11.78
N PHE A 6 15.94 -9.74 11.75
CA PHE A 6 16.62 -8.46 11.90
C PHE A 6 16.28 -7.56 10.71
N THR A 7 15.79 -6.34 10.93
CA THR A 7 15.70 -5.31 9.89
C THR A 7 16.03 -3.91 10.43
N GLU A 8 17.30 -3.69 10.78
CA GLU A 8 17.89 -2.34 10.76
C GLU A 8 18.11 -1.94 9.29
N GLY A 9 17.05 -1.46 8.66
CA GLY A 9 17.04 -0.95 7.28
C GLY A 9 15.65 -0.49 6.81
N ASP A 10 14.69 -0.42 7.74
CA ASP A 10 13.26 -0.63 7.48
C ASP A 10 12.46 0.65 7.21
N SER A 11 12.96 1.84 7.55
CA SER A 11 12.12 3.05 7.57
C SER A 11 11.65 3.53 6.20
N ALA A 12 12.39 3.24 5.12
CA ALA A 12 11.98 3.64 3.76
C ALA A 12 10.94 2.67 3.16
N THR A 13 11.05 1.38 3.45
CA THR A 13 10.15 0.34 2.93
C THR A 13 8.90 0.18 3.81
N ALA A 14 9.00 0.40 5.12
CA ALA A 14 7.87 0.31 6.05
C ALA A 14 6.77 1.32 5.74
N ALA A 15 7.13 2.53 5.30
CA ALA A 15 6.16 3.56 4.90
C ALA A 15 5.35 3.11 3.67
N GLU A 16 6.03 2.54 2.67
CA GLU A 16 5.40 1.98 1.48
C GLU A 16 4.52 0.76 1.83
N ILE A 17 5.01 -0.14 2.69
CA ILE A 17 4.25 -1.32 3.15
C ILE A 17 3.00 -0.88 3.93
N ALA A 18 3.13 0.06 4.87
CA ALA A 18 2.00 0.56 5.65
C ALA A 18 0.95 1.25 4.77
N LEU A 19 1.39 1.99 3.75
CA LEU A 19 0.50 2.60 2.76
C LEU A 19 -0.26 1.53 1.97
N LEU A 20 0.44 0.51 1.46
CA LEU A 20 -0.15 -0.59 0.71
C LEU A 20 -1.13 -1.40 1.57
N GLU A 21 -0.77 -1.73 2.81
CA GLU A 21 -1.63 -2.45 3.75
C GLU A 21 -2.92 -1.66 4.03
N ARG A 22 -2.80 -0.34 4.24
CA ARG A 22 -3.97 0.53 4.43
C ARG A 22 -4.85 0.58 3.19
N CYS A 23 -4.26 0.64 2.00
CA CYS A 23 -5.01 0.60 0.75
C CYS A 23 -5.69 -0.76 0.54
N LYS A 24 -5.05 -1.88 0.89
CA LYS A 24 -5.68 -3.22 0.85
C LYS A 24 -6.86 -3.33 1.79
N ALA A 25 -6.77 -2.78 3.00
CA ALA A 25 -7.89 -2.76 3.94
C ALA A 25 -9.09 -2.00 3.34
N LEU A 26 -8.86 -0.87 2.69
CA LEU A 26 -9.89 -0.11 1.96
C LEU A 26 -10.48 -0.93 0.80
N LEU A 27 -9.65 -1.73 0.09
CA LEU A 27 -10.14 -2.62 -0.96
C LEU A 27 -11.05 -3.74 -0.42
N GLN A 28 -10.71 -4.31 0.73
CA GLN A 28 -11.52 -5.34 1.39
C GLN A 28 -12.88 -4.78 1.85
N ASP A 29 -12.93 -3.52 2.25
CA ASP A 29 -14.16 -2.79 2.60
C ASP A 29 -14.98 -2.38 1.36
N GLY A 30 -14.48 -2.65 0.14
CA GLY A 30 -15.11 -2.25 -1.12
C GLY A 30 -14.84 -0.79 -1.51
N GLN A 31 -14.03 -0.07 -0.74
CA GLN A 31 -13.68 1.35 -0.93
C GLN A 31 -12.52 1.53 -1.93
N ARG A 32 -12.67 0.97 -3.14
CA ARG A 32 -11.66 1.01 -4.22
C ARG A 32 -11.23 2.44 -4.58
N VAL A 33 -12.19 3.36 -4.63
CA VAL A 33 -11.92 4.77 -4.95
C VAL A 33 -11.01 5.38 -3.89
N GLU A 34 -11.24 5.09 -2.62
CA GLU A 34 -10.51 5.68 -1.50
C GLU A 34 -9.12 5.06 -1.33
N ALA A 35 -8.98 3.76 -1.62
CA ALA A 35 -7.68 3.10 -1.72
C ALA A 35 -6.79 3.77 -2.78
N VAL A 36 -7.33 3.99 -3.99
CA VAL A 36 -6.62 4.66 -5.07
C VAL A 36 -6.29 6.11 -4.72
N LYS A 37 -7.22 6.85 -4.10
CA LYS A 37 -7.00 8.22 -3.66
C LYS A 37 -5.87 8.33 -2.64
N THR A 38 -5.85 7.42 -1.66
CA THR A 38 -4.84 7.34 -0.60
C THR A 38 -3.47 7.05 -1.21
N TYR A 39 -3.37 6.04 -2.06
CA TYR A 39 -2.12 5.67 -2.73
C TYR A 39 -1.59 6.82 -3.60
N ARG A 40 -2.45 7.44 -4.41
CA ARG A 40 -2.07 8.59 -5.26
C ARG A 40 -1.65 9.82 -4.47
N SER A 41 -2.29 10.11 -3.33
CA SER A 41 -1.95 11.28 -2.53
C SER A 41 -0.59 11.13 -1.84
N ALA A 42 -0.21 9.90 -1.49
CA ALA A 42 1.07 9.60 -0.87
C ALA A 42 2.22 9.46 -1.88
N THR A 43 1.97 8.85 -3.03
CA THR A 43 3.02 8.55 -4.04
C THR A 43 3.07 9.55 -5.20
N GLY A 44 2.02 10.36 -5.40
CA GLY A 44 1.84 11.17 -6.59
C GLY A 44 1.48 10.37 -7.85
N ALA A 45 1.21 9.07 -7.72
CA ALA A 45 0.92 8.21 -8.85
C ALA A 45 -0.33 8.62 -9.65
N SER A 46 -0.38 8.18 -10.91
CA SER A 46 -1.58 8.30 -11.74
C SER A 46 -2.64 7.27 -11.36
N LEU A 47 -3.89 7.47 -11.79
CA LEU A 47 -5.00 6.52 -11.55
C LEU A 47 -4.63 5.10 -11.98
N HIS A 48 -4.08 4.96 -13.20
CA HIS A 48 -3.65 3.67 -13.73
C HIS A 48 -2.55 3.01 -12.90
N GLU A 49 -1.55 3.78 -12.48
CA GLU A 49 -0.44 3.26 -11.68
C GLU A 49 -0.91 2.83 -10.29
N ALA A 50 -1.79 3.62 -9.66
CA ALA A 50 -2.39 3.26 -8.38
C ALA A 50 -3.28 2.01 -8.49
N GLN A 51 -4.11 1.90 -9.52
CA GLN A 51 -4.91 0.69 -9.75
C GLN A 51 -4.01 -0.53 -9.96
N ARG A 52 -2.93 -0.40 -10.73
CA ARG A 52 -1.96 -1.47 -10.97
C ARG A 52 -1.23 -1.89 -9.69
N ALA A 53 -0.76 -0.94 -8.90
CA ALA A 53 -0.11 -1.18 -7.61
C ALA A 53 -1.05 -1.86 -6.59
N LEU A 54 -2.35 -1.51 -6.64
CA LEU A 54 -3.38 -2.08 -5.78
C LEU A 54 -4.05 -3.34 -6.35
N GLY A 55 -3.68 -3.79 -7.55
CA GLY A 55 -4.27 -4.96 -8.19
C GLY A 55 -5.76 -4.81 -8.56
N ILE A 56 -6.22 -3.59 -8.78
CA ILE A 56 -7.61 -3.28 -9.16
C ILE A 56 -7.74 -3.42 -10.69
N ARG A 57 -8.55 -4.37 -11.14
CA ARG A 57 -8.96 -4.56 -12.55
C ARG A 57 -10.34 -3.94 -12.81
#